data_AF-A0A954Q0R0-F1
#
_entry.id   AF-A0A954Q0R0-F1
#
_cell.length_a   1.000
_cell.length_b   1.000
_cell.length_c   1.000
_cell.angle_alpha   90.00
_cell.angle_beta   90.00
_cell.angle_gamma   90.00
#
_symmetry.space_group_name_H-M   'P 1'
#
loop_
_entity.id
_entity.type
_entity.pdbx_description
1 polymer ?
#
loop_
_entity_poly.entity_id
_entity_poly.type
_entity_poly.pdbx_seq_one_letter_code
_entity_poly.pdbx_strand_id
1 'polypeptide(L)'
;LEATDKLDKRQRNSPPSRELVAQGVGNITAGMIGGIPVTSVIVRGSVNVMSGSNSKLSTILHGVILLVCVALFPYYLNMIPLSALAAILLVTGFKLASPKLFAQMWSEGRYQLIPFLVTVLAIVFTDLLIGILLGLAVSVLFILNSSLRSPVRRIVETYLDGDVIHVELANQVSFLNRAALDQVFDKAPPGSRFLVDATDSDYIDPDILSLVREFKDVKAPARGIKVSLRGFREKYNLKDEIQFADYSTRELQDRILPQQVIDILSEGNRRFCNGTRLTRDFNRQVYATSASQNPLAVVLSCIDSRVPAELVFDLGIGDIFSVRVAGNVIGTKSLGSIEYGVTVAGVKLVVVLGHTRCGAVTSSVELLAKRLDTERASGCQHLHAIVQEIQMSANPGALSGLDRMEPQEKESCIDDVARKNVVRTVYEIVARSQAIHGAVQSGRAIVVGGMYDVKTGEVTFLPETLPAELSRQAIEST
;
A
#
# COMPACT_ATOMS: atom_id res chain seq x y z
N LEU A 1 -3.29 -33.35 -22.87
CA LEU A 1 -4.58 -32.69 -22.59
C LEU A 1 -4.49 -31.18 -22.83
N GLU A 2 -3.85 -30.42 -21.93
CA GLU A 2 -3.80 -28.94 -22.01
C GLU A 2 -3.25 -28.39 -23.33
N ALA A 3 -2.21 -29.01 -23.89
CA ALA A 3 -1.66 -28.58 -25.18
C ALA A 3 -2.68 -28.68 -26.33
N THR A 4 -3.60 -29.65 -26.28
CA THR A 4 -4.66 -29.82 -27.28
C THR A 4 -5.83 -28.87 -26.99
N ASP A 5 -6.19 -28.68 -25.72
CA ASP A 5 -7.21 -27.70 -25.31
C ASP A 5 -6.83 -26.27 -25.73
N LYS A 6 -5.54 -25.89 -25.58
CA LYS A 6 -5.01 -24.59 -26.04
C LYS A 6 -5.12 -24.36 -27.55
N LEU A 7 -5.11 -25.44 -28.35
CA LEU A 7 -5.25 -25.38 -29.81
C LEU A 7 -6.72 -25.38 -30.26
N ASP A 8 -7.66 -25.68 -29.36
CA ASP A 8 -9.08 -25.69 -29.69
C ASP A 8 -9.59 -24.26 -29.91
N LYS A 9 -10.05 -23.98 -31.14
CA LYS A 9 -10.65 -22.69 -31.51
C LYS A 9 -11.89 -22.35 -30.66
N ARG A 10 -12.56 -23.36 -30.08
CA ARG A 10 -13.73 -23.18 -29.21
C ARG A 10 -13.38 -23.07 -27.73
N GLN A 11 -12.10 -23.12 -27.35
CA GLN A 11 -11.61 -22.96 -25.96
C GLN A 11 -12.36 -23.84 -24.96
N ARG A 12 -12.66 -25.09 -25.34
CA ARG A 12 -13.31 -26.04 -24.45
C ARG A 12 -12.27 -26.61 -23.48
N ASN A 13 -12.66 -26.71 -22.21
CA ASN A 13 -11.81 -27.29 -21.17
C ASN A 13 -12.17 -28.74 -20.90
N SER A 14 -11.16 -29.61 -20.89
CA SER A 14 -11.30 -31.02 -20.57
C SER A 14 -11.02 -31.26 -19.08
N PRO A 15 -11.97 -31.79 -18.27
CA PRO A 15 -11.73 -32.01 -16.85
C PRO A 15 -10.60 -33.06 -16.60
N PRO A 16 -9.49 -32.70 -15.93
CA PRO A 16 -8.34 -33.59 -15.76
C PRO A 16 -8.69 -34.92 -15.07
N SER A 17 -9.55 -34.88 -14.05
CA SER A 17 -9.98 -36.10 -13.33
C SER A 17 -10.74 -37.07 -14.23
N ARG A 18 -11.52 -36.57 -15.19
CA ARG A 18 -12.25 -37.42 -16.14
C ARG A 18 -11.33 -38.02 -17.18
N GLU A 19 -10.34 -37.26 -17.65
CA GLU A 19 -9.30 -37.78 -18.54
C GLU A 19 -8.49 -38.88 -17.86
N LEU A 20 -8.15 -38.71 -16.57
CA LEU A 20 -7.41 -39.71 -15.81
C LEU A 20 -8.18 -41.04 -15.73
N VAL A 21 -9.48 -40.98 -15.44
CA VAL A 21 -10.35 -42.18 -15.45
C VAL A 21 -10.41 -42.80 -16.85
N ALA A 22 -10.56 -41.99 -17.90
CA ALA A 22 -10.61 -42.48 -19.27
C ALA A 22 -9.30 -43.16 -19.70
N GLN A 23 -8.15 -42.60 -19.34
CA GLN A 23 -6.84 -43.22 -19.58
C GLN A 23 -6.67 -44.50 -18.77
N GLY A 24 -7.15 -44.55 -17.53
CA GLY A 24 -7.15 -45.76 -16.71
C GLY A 24 -7.93 -46.89 -17.36
N VAL A 25 -9.18 -46.64 -17.75
CA VAL A 25 -10.03 -47.62 -18.44
C VAL A 25 -9.42 -48.05 -19.77
N GLY A 26 -8.91 -47.10 -20.57
CA GLY A 26 -8.24 -47.38 -21.84
C GLY A 26 -7.01 -48.28 -21.69
N ASN A 27 -6.17 -48.01 -20.68
CA ASN A 27 -4.98 -48.81 -20.38
C ASN A 27 -5.32 -50.19 -19.81
N ILE A 28 -6.34 -50.32 -18.97
CA ILE A 28 -6.83 -51.63 -18.51
C ILE A 28 -7.28 -52.46 -19.70
N THR A 29 -8.08 -51.87 -20.59
CA THR A 29 -8.59 -52.54 -21.79
C THR A 29 -7.44 -52.94 -22.72
N ALA A 30 -6.49 -52.05 -22.94
CA ALA A 30 -5.28 -52.33 -23.73
C ALA A 30 -4.48 -53.49 -23.14
N GLY A 31 -4.25 -53.50 -21.82
CA GLY A 31 -3.55 -54.59 -21.14
C GLY A 31 -4.28 -55.94 -21.28
N MET A 32 -5.60 -55.97 -21.19
CA MET A 32 -6.41 -57.20 -21.35
C MET A 32 -6.30 -57.82 -22.74
N ILE A 33 -6.06 -57.03 -23.78
CA ILE A 33 -5.90 -57.50 -25.16
C ILE A 33 -4.43 -57.67 -25.59
N GLY A 34 -3.48 -57.61 -24.64
CA GLY A 34 -2.05 -57.72 -24.92
C GLY A 34 -1.42 -56.47 -25.55
N GLY A 35 -2.08 -55.32 -25.42
CA GLY A 35 -1.60 -54.03 -25.90
C GLY A 35 -0.58 -53.36 -24.96
N ILE A 36 0.11 -52.35 -25.49
CA ILE A 36 1.08 -51.52 -24.76
C ILE A 36 0.33 -50.33 -24.12
N PRO A 37 0.81 -49.79 -22.97
CA PRO A 37 0.22 -48.59 -22.38
C PRO A 37 0.05 -47.44 -23.37
N VAL A 38 -1.13 -46.85 -23.38
CA VAL A 38 -1.55 -45.75 -24.26
C VAL A 38 -1.63 -44.43 -23.49
N THR A 39 -1.24 -43.37 -24.17
CA THR A 39 -1.29 -41.99 -23.65
C THR A 39 -1.82 -41.03 -24.72
N SER A 40 -2.18 -39.82 -24.30
CA SER A 40 -2.56 -38.76 -25.23
C SER A 40 -1.35 -38.28 -26.03
N VAL A 41 -1.44 -38.33 -27.37
CA VAL A 41 -0.35 -37.94 -28.28
C VAL A 41 -0.57 -36.52 -28.80
N ILE A 42 0.27 -35.58 -28.35
CA ILE A 42 0.15 -34.14 -28.68
C ILE A 42 0.18 -33.91 -30.19
N VAL A 43 1.13 -34.52 -30.91
CA VAL A 43 1.31 -34.30 -32.36
C VAL A 43 0.11 -34.77 -33.18
N ARG A 44 -0.48 -35.93 -32.85
CA ARG A 44 -1.68 -36.42 -33.52
C ARG A 44 -2.90 -35.57 -33.17
N GLY A 45 -3.02 -35.17 -31.90
CA GLY A 45 -4.08 -34.26 -31.45
C GLY A 45 -4.02 -32.91 -32.14
N SER A 46 -2.83 -32.31 -32.27
CA SER A 46 -2.63 -31.02 -32.93
C SER A 46 -2.98 -31.08 -34.41
N VAL A 47 -2.55 -32.12 -35.13
CA VAL A 47 -2.91 -32.30 -36.54
C VAL A 47 -4.41 -32.50 -36.70
N ASN A 48 -5.03 -33.34 -35.87
CA ASN A 48 -6.48 -33.57 -35.92
C ASN A 48 -7.28 -32.27 -35.70
N VAL A 49 -6.87 -31.42 -34.75
CA VAL A 49 -7.49 -30.11 -34.50
C VAL A 49 -7.22 -29.12 -35.64
N MET A 50 -5.99 -29.07 -36.17
CA MET A 50 -5.63 -28.22 -37.32
C MET A 50 -6.38 -28.61 -38.60
N SER A 51 -6.71 -29.89 -38.76
CA SER A 51 -7.58 -30.41 -39.83
C SER A 51 -9.07 -30.11 -39.62
N GLY A 52 -9.45 -29.35 -38.60
CA GLY A 52 -10.82 -28.91 -38.36
C GLY A 52 -11.69 -29.90 -37.59
N SER A 53 -11.10 -31.00 -37.07
CA SER A 53 -11.85 -31.99 -36.30
C SER A 53 -12.32 -31.43 -34.96
N ASN A 54 -13.58 -31.68 -34.62
CA ASN A 54 -14.20 -31.18 -33.41
C ASN A 54 -14.93 -32.26 -32.57
N SER A 55 -14.85 -33.53 -32.99
CA SER A 55 -15.59 -34.65 -32.41
C SER A 55 -14.70 -35.88 -32.17
N LYS A 56 -15.13 -36.75 -31.25
CA LYS A 56 -14.47 -38.04 -30.95
C LYS A 56 -14.54 -39.03 -32.13
N LEU A 57 -15.45 -38.82 -33.08
CA LEU A 57 -15.62 -39.71 -34.23
C LEU A 57 -14.36 -39.74 -35.09
N SER A 58 -13.66 -38.62 -35.25
CA SER A 58 -12.40 -38.56 -35.99
C SER A 58 -11.35 -39.51 -35.43
N THR A 59 -11.19 -39.53 -34.10
CA THR A 59 -10.22 -40.43 -33.44
C THR A 59 -10.63 -41.89 -33.54
N ILE A 60 -11.94 -42.19 -33.49
CA ILE A 60 -12.46 -43.56 -33.65
C ILE A 60 -12.23 -44.04 -35.10
N LEU A 61 -12.61 -43.24 -36.10
CA LEU A 61 -12.39 -43.55 -37.52
C LEU A 61 -10.91 -43.75 -37.82
N HIS A 62 -10.03 -42.90 -37.29
CA HIS A 62 -8.59 -43.07 -37.44
C HIS A 62 -8.11 -44.41 -36.87
N GLY A 63 -8.60 -44.82 -35.69
CA GLY A 63 -8.28 -46.12 -35.10
C GLY A 63 -8.78 -47.29 -35.95
N VAL A 64 -9.98 -47.21 -36.51
CA VAL A 64 -10.53 -48.24 -37.42
C VAL A 64 -9.71 -48.32 -38.70
N ILE A 65 -9.36 -47.19 -39.32
CA ILE A 65 -8.52 -47.15 -40.52
C ILE A 65 -7.15 -47.77 -40.22
N LEU A 66 -6.54 -47.43 -39.08
CA LEU A 66 -5.26 -48.01 -38.68
C LEU A 66 -5.35 -49.54 -38.54
N LEU A 67 -6.41 -50.04 -37.91
CA LEU A 67 -6.66 -51.48 -37.77
C LEU A 67 -6.79 -52.16 -39.14
N VAL A 68 -7.57 -51.59 -40.05
CA VAL A 68 -7.73 -52.09 -41.42
C VAL A 68 -6.41 -52.08 -42.18
N CYS A 69 -5.61 -51.01 -42.06
CA CYS A 69 -4.31 -50.93 -42.72
C CYS A 69 -3.33 -51.98 -42.22
N VAL A 70 -3.26 -52.20 -40.90
CA VAL A 70 -2.40 -53.22 -40.30
C VAL A 70 -2.85 -54.63 -40.71
N ALA A 71 -4.15 -54.88 -40.81
CA ALA A 71 -4.70 -56.17 -41.22
C ALA A 71 -4.47 -56.48 -42.71
N LEU A 72 -4.60 -55.48 -43.60
CA LEU A 72 -4.59 -55.70 -45.05
C LEU A 72 -3.22 -55.47 -45.72
N PHE A 73 -2.36 -54.64 -45.15
CA PHE A 73 -1.08 -54.26 -45.79
C PHE A 73 0.19 -54.59 -44.99
N PRO A 74 0.29 -55.73 -44.26
CA PRO A 74 1.48 -56.03 -43.45
C PRO A 74 2.77 -56.15 -44.28
N TYR A 75 2.68 -56.67 -45.52
CA TYR A 75 3.81 -56.79 -46.43
C TYR A 75 4.46 -55.43 -46.73
N TYR A 76 3.66 -54.44 -47.11
CA TYR A 76 4.16 -53.10 -47.44
C TYR A 76 4.66 -52.33 -46.20
N LEU A 77 4.03 -52.52 -45.05
CA LEU A 77 4.49 -51.92 -43.79
C LEU A 77 5.89 -52.40 -43.40
N ASN A 78 6.21 -53.67 -43.66
CA ASN A 78 7.55 -54.22 -43.41
C ASN A 78 8.61 -53.74 -44.41
N MET A 79 8.21 -53.10 -45.51
CA MET A 79 9.14 -52.48 -46.47
C MET A 79 9.54 -51.05 -46.08
N ILE A 80 8.99 -50.49 -44.99
CA ILE A 80 9.32 -49.13 -44.54
C ILE A 80 10.78 -49.10 -44.08
N PRO A 81 11.64 -48.26 -44.70
CA PRO A 81 13.05 -48.20 -44.33
C PRO A 81 13.21 -47.56 -42.94
N LEU A 82 14.07 -48.12 -42.11
CA LEU A 82 14.35 -47.62 -40.76
C LEU A 82 14.88 -46.17 -40.77
N SER A 83 15.55 -45.75 -41.85
CA SER A 83 16.00 -44.36 -42.03
C SER A 83 14.84 -43.36 -42.09
N ALA A 84 13.70 -43.73 -42.67
CA ALA A 84 12.51 -42.89 -42.71
C ALA A 84 11.91 -42.73 -41.30
N LEU A 85 11.86 -43.81 -40.51
CA LEU A 85 11.40 -43.75 -39.12
C LEU A 85 12.35 -42.92 -38.24
N ALA A 86 13.66 -43.09 -38.40
CA ALA A 86 14.67 -42.31 -37.69
C ALA A 86 14.56 -40.81 -38.01
N ALA A 87 14.36 -40.44 -39.28
CA ALA A 87 14.16 -39.05 -39.67
C ALA A 87 12.92 -38.43 -39.00
N ILE A 88 11.80 -39.18 -38.94
CA ILE A 88 10.59 -38.74 -38.25
C ILE A 88 10.84 -38.54 -36.75
N LEU A 89 11.56 -39.45 -36.10
CA LEU A 89 11.90 -39.36 -34.68
C LEU A 89 12.81 -38.16 -34.38
N LEU A 90 13.83 -37.91 -35.20
CA LEU A 90 14.73 -36.77 -35.03
C LEU A 90 14.00 -35.43 -35.18
N VAL A 91 13.17 -35.28 -36.21
CA VAL A 91 12.37 -34.06 -36.41
C VAL A 91 11.37 -33.85 -35.28
N THR A 92 10.75 -34.93 -34.79
CA THR A 92 9.81 -34.85 -33.67
C THR A 92 10.53 -34.47 -32.37
N GLY A 93 11.69 -35.08 -32.10
CA GLY A 93 12.54 -34.77 -30.96
C GLY A 93 12.99 -33.31 -30.95
N PHE A 94 13.48 -32.78 -32.08
CA PHE A 94 13.90 -31.38 -32.21
C PHE A 94 12.75 -30.39 -31.99
N LYS A 95 11.54 -30.71 -32.48
CA LYS A 95 10.35 -29.87 -32.25
C LYS A 95 9.92 -29.85 -30.79
N LEU A 96 10.00 -30.97 -30.09
CA LEU A 96 9.62 -31.08 -28.67
C LEU A 96 10.68 -30.44 -27.74
N ALA A 97 11.96 -30.69 -28.01
CA ALA A 97 13.10 -30.12 -27.26
C ALA A 97 13.67 -28.87 -27.96
N SER A 98 12.82 -27.89 -28.26
CA SER A 98 13.23 -26.73 -29.04
C SER A 98 14.23 -25.83 -28.27
N PRO A 99 15.26 -25.25 -28.92
CA PRO A 99 16.18 -24.29 -28.30
C PRO A 99 15.49 -23.08 -27.67
N LYS A 100 14.31 -22.71 -28.20
CA LYS A 100 13.48 -21.64 -27.67
C LYS A 100 13.03 -21.90 -26.23
N LEU A 101 12.75 -23.16 -25.87
CA LEU A 101 12.36 -23.53 -24.51
C LEU A 101 13.52 -23.26 -23.52
N PHE A 102 14.75 -23.61 -23.90
CA PHE A 102 15.93 -23.36 -23.08
C PHE A 102 16.18 -21.86 -22.87
N ALA A 103 16.05 -21.06 -23.94
CA ALA A 103 16.16 -19.61 -23.86
C ALA A 103 15.07 -19.01 -22.95
N GLN A 104 13.84 -19.53 -23.02
CA GLN A 104 12.74 -19.12 -22.17
C GLN A 104 13.04 -19.42 -20.69
N MET A 105 13.43 -20.66 -20.36
CA MET A 105 13.77 -21.03 -18.98
C MET A 105 14.94 -20.20 -18.42
N TRP A 106 15.91 -19.84 -19.26
CA TRP A 106 16.98 -18.93 -18.88
C TRP A 106 16.46 -17.53 -18.56
N SER A 107 15.56 -16.99 -19.37
CA SER A 107 14.94 -15.67 -19.14
C SER A 107 14.05 -15.61 -17.89
N GLU A 108 13.44 -16.73 -17.50
CA GLU A 108 12.61 -16.84 -16.29
C GLU A 108 13.43 -16.92 -14.98
N GLY A 109 14.75 -17.00 -15.09
CA GLY A 109 15.68 -16.87 -13.97
C GLY A 109 16.07 -18.20 -13.31
N ARG A 110 16.96 -18.10 -12.32
CA ARG A 110 17.64 -19.27 -11.70
C ARG A 110 16.68 -20.26 -11.04
N TYR A 111 15.58 -19.77 -10.48
CA TYR A 111 14.58 -20.60 -9.79
C TYR A 111 13.83 -21.55 -10.74
N GLN A 112 13.71 -21.21 -12.03
CA GLN A 112 13.10 -22.08 -13.04
C GLN A 112 14.16 -22.88 -13.80
N LEU A 113 15.28 -22.24 -14.14
CA LEU A 113 16.35 -22.86 -14.91
C LEU A 113 17.02 -24.04 -14.19
N ILE A 114 17.29 -23.92 -12.89
CA ILE A 114 18.04 -24.96 -12.15
C ILE A 114 17.24 -26.27 -12.05
N PRO A 115 15.98 -26.28 -11.57
CA PRO A 115 15.19 -27.52 -11.55
C PRO A 115 15.00 -28.12 -12.95
N PHE A 116 14.81 -27.28 -13.96
CA PHE A 116 14.70 -27.70 -15.36
C PHE A 116 15.97 -28.42 -15.84
N LEU A 117 17.15 -27.82 -15.69
CA LEU A 117 18.42 -28.43 -16.10
C LEU A 117 18.72 -29.71 -15.33
N VAL A 118 18.46 -29.72 -14.01
CA VAL A 118 18.62 -30.91 -13.18
C VAL A 118 17.74 -32.05 -13.69
N THR A 119 16.47 -31.76 -14.02
CA THR A 119 15.55 -32.76 -14.57
C THR A 119 16.05 -33.29 -15.92
N VAL A 120 16.45 -32.41 -16.84
CA VAL A 120 16.95 -32.81 -18.17
C VAL A 120 18.20 -33.68 -18.07
N LEU A 121 19.19 -33.23 -17.29
CA LEU A 121 20.44 -33.97 -17.11
C LEU A 121 20.18 -35.32 -16.44
N ALA A 122 19.33 -35.36 -15.42
CA ALA A 122 18.99 -36.61 -14.75
C ALA A 122 18.31 -37.61 -15.69
N ILE A 123 17.35 -37.17 -16.52
CA ILE A 123 16.71 -38.04 -17.52
C ILE A 123 17.74 -38.62 -18.51
N VAL A 124 18.70 -37.80 -18.96
CA VAL A 124 19.72 -38.22 -19.95
C VAL A 124 20.72 -39.22 -19.36
N PHE A 125 21.12 -39.05 -18.09
CA PHE A 125 22.14 -39.88 -17.45
C PHE A 125 21.59 -41.06 -16.64
N THR A 126 20.29 -41.09 -16.35
CA THR A 126 19.64 -42.17 -15.63
C THR A 126 18.49 -42.73 -16.46
N ASP A 127 17.25 -42.44 -16.07
CA ASP A 127 16.04 -42.77 -16.79
C ASP A 127 14.97 -41.73 -16.50
N LEU A 128 13.85 -41.83 -17.22
CA LEU A 128 12.76 -40.87 -17.12
C LEU A 128 12.17 -40.79 -15.69
N LEU A 129 12.01 -41.92 -15.00
CA LEU A 129 11.38 -41.97 -13.69
C LEU A 129 12.27 -41.31 -12.64
N ILE A 130 13.54 -41.72 -12.56
CA ILE A 130 14.50 -41.13 -11.62
C ILE A 130 14.66 -39.63 -11.91
N GLY A 131 14.76 -39.24 -13.18
CA GLY A 131 14.91 -37.84 -13.57
C GLY A 131 13.73 -36.96 -13.15
N ILE A 132 12.49 -37.44 -13.31
CA ILE A 132 11.29 -36.70 -12.86
C ILE A 132 11.27 -36.57 -11.33
N LEU A 133 11.57 -37.64 -10.59
CA LEU A 133 11.58 -37.62 -9.12
C LEU A 133 12.62 -36.64 -8.58
N LEU A 134 13.83 -36.63 -9.16
CA LEU A 134 14.89 -35.70 -8.80
C LEU A 134 14.49 -34.24 -9.10
N GLY A 135 13.92 -34.01 -10.28
CA GLY A 135 13.40 -32.71 -10.70
C GLY A 135 12.33 -32.15 -9.76
N LEU A 136 11.37 -33.00 -9.37
CA LEU A 136 10.33 -32.66 -8.41
C LEU A 136 10.92 -32.33 -7.04
N ALA A 137 11.84 -33.15 -6.53
CA ALA A 137 12.48 -32.92 -5.24
C ALA A 137 13.23 -31.58 -5.19
N VAL A 138 14.02 -31.27 -6.22
CA VAL A 138 14.73 -29.99 -6.34
C VAL A 138 13.73 -28.83 -6.46
N SER A 139 12.66 -28.98 -7.25
CA SER A 139 11.63 -27.94 -7.38
C SER A 139 10.97 -27.62 -6.04
N VAL A 140 10.60 -28.65 -5.27
CA VAL A 140 10.02 -28.49 -3.93
C VAL A 140 10.99 -27.77 -2.99
N LEU A 141 12.27 -28.13 -2.98
CA LEU A 141 13.29 -27.45 -2.16
C LEU A 141 13.44 -25.97 -2.51
N PHE A 142 13.43 -25.63 -3.80
CA PHE A 142 13.52 -24.23 -4.24
C PHE A 142 12.28 -23.42 -3.86
N ILE A 143 11.08 -24.00 -3.99
CA ILE A 143 9.82 -23.37 -3.57
C ILE A 143 9.84 -23.12 -2.06
N LEU A 144 10.25 -24.11 -1.27
CA LEU A 144 10.34 -23.97 0.19
C LEU A 144 11.36 -22.89 0.61
N ASN A 145 12.55 -22.88 0.02
CA ASN A 145 13.56 -21.85 0.30
C ASN A 145 13.11 -20.44 -0.12
N SER A 146 12.36 -20.31 -1.22
CA SER A 146 11.79 -19.02 -1.62
C SER A 146 10.71 -18.56 -0.63
N SER A 147 9.84 -19.47 -0.20
CA SER A 147 8.79 -19.19 0.79
C SER A 147 9.36 -18.79 2.17
N LEU A 148 10.50 -19.37 2.56
CA LEU A 148 11.19 -19.07 3.83
C LEU A 148 11.73 -17.63 3.94
N ARG A 149 12.02 -16.94 2.82
CA ARG A 149 12.77 -15.67 2.83
C ARG A 149 11.93 -14.41 3.03
N SER A 150 10.59 -14.48 2.99
CA SER A 150 9.74 -13.29 2.96
C SER A 150 8.51 -13.27 3.89
N PRO A 151 8.58 -13.64 5.19
CA PRO A 151 7.34 -13.86 5.94
C PRO A 151 6.89 -12.77 6.91
N VAL A 152 7.73 -11.78 7.23
CA VAL A 152 7.40 -10.78 8.27
C VAL A 152 7.87 -9.40 7.81
N ARG A 153 6.92 -8.49 7.59
CA ARG A 153 7.23 -7.09 7.30
C ARG A 153 7.32 -6.35 8.62
N ARG A 154 8.54 -5.96 8.98
CA ARG A 154 8.78 -5.12 10.17
C ARG A 154 8.76 -3.66 9.73
N ILE A 155 7.86 -2.88 10.32
CA ILE A 155 7.74 -1.44 10.13
C ILE A 155 7.86 -0.80 11.51
N VAL A 156 8.70 0.23 11.66
CA VAL A 156 8.70 1.03 12.89
C VAL A 156 7.74 2.18 12.65
N GLU A 157 6.69 2.27 13.47
CA GLU A 157 5.63 3.25 13.35
C GLU A 157 5.69 4.21 14.55
N THR A 158 5.82 5.51 14.30
CA THR A 158 5.82 6.53 15.35
C THR A 158 4.39 7.03 15.58
N TYR A 159 3.75 6.56 16.65
CA TYR A 159 2.42 7.01 17.07
C TYR A 159 2.50 8.26 17.95
N LEU A 160 1.34 8.88 18.25
CA LEU A 160 1.24 10.07 19.10
C LEU A 160 1.81 9.89 20.51
N ASP A 161 1.68 8.68 21.05
CA ASP A 161 2.22 8.29 22.35
C ASP A 161 3.71 7.85 22.25
N GLY A 162 4.31 7.88 21.05
CA GLY A 162 5.71 7.57 20.68
C GLY A 162 5.86 6.33 19.79
N ASP A 163 7.09 5.80 19.67
CA ASP A 163 7.39 4.68 18.76
C ASP A 163 6.72 3.36 19.17
N VAL A 164 6.22 2.64 18.16
CA VAL A 164 5.69 1.28 18.21
C VAL A 164 6.35 0.46 17.11
N ILE A 165 6.94 -0.68 17.46
CA ILE A 165 7.47 -1.63 16.49
C ILE A 165 6.29 -2.45 15.97
N HIS A 166 5.86 -2.15 14.75
CA HIS A 166 4.77 -2.83 14.07
C HIS A 166 5.31 -4.03 13.27
N VAL A 167 4.82 -5.21 13.60
CA VAL A 167 5.16 -6.48 12.96
C VAL A 167 3.92 -7.01 12.28
N GLU A 168 3.87 -6.83 10.97
CA GLU A 168 2.80 -7.31 10.10
C GLU A 168 3.10 -8.77 9.69
N LEU A 169 2.16 -9.66 10.02
CA LEU A 169 2.21 -11.06 9.65
C LEU A 169 1.73 -11.25 8.21
N ALA A 170 2.39 -12.14 7.46
CA ALA A 170 1.94 -12.50 6.12
C ALA A 170 0.55 -13.15 6.10
N ASN A 171 -0.07 -13.21 4.92
CA ASN A 171 -1.36 -13.88 4.74
C ASN A 171 -1.33 -15.36 5.17
N GLN A 172 -0.24 -16.07 4.88
CA GLN A 172 -0.01 -17.46 5.29
C GLN A 172 1.23 -17.52 6.18
N VAL A 173 1.03 -17.78 7.47
CA VAL A 173 2.12 -17.91 8.44
C VAL A 173 2.25 -19.37 8.86
N SER A 174 3.22 -20.06 8.27
CA SER A 174 3.50 -21.48 8.51
C SER A 174 4.58 -21.69 9.58
N PHE A 175 4.77 -22.94 10.03
CA PHE A 175 5.88 -23.33 10.91
C PHE A 175 7.26 -22.85 10.43
N LEU A 176 7.48 -22.82 9.11
CA LEU A 176 8.72 -22.38 8.50
C LEU A 176 9.11 -20.94 8.87
N ASN A 177 8.14 -20.13 9.29
CA ASN A 177 8.34 -18.72 9.64
C ASN A 177 8.78 -18.51 11.09
N ARG A 178 8.82 -19.58 11.91
CA ARG A 178 9.09 -19.51 13.36
C ARG A 178 10.43 -18.86 13.66
N ALA A 179 11.50 -19.28 12.97
CA ALA A 179 12.84 -18.75 13.22
C ALA A 179 12.97 -17.25 12.90
N ALA A 180 12.30 -16.78 11.83
CA ALA A 180 12.31 -15.37 11.46
C ALA A 180 11.55 -14.52 12.48
N LEU A 181 10.38 -14.98 12.94
CA LEU A 181 9.58 -14.27 13.92
C LEU A 181 10.25 -14.24 15.30
N ASP A 182 10.85 -15.36 15.72
CA ASP A 182 11.58 -15.44 16.99
C ASP A 182 12.77 -14.47 17.02
N GLN A 183 13.52 -14.34 15.91
CA GLN A 183 14.58 -13.33 15.80
C GLN A 183 14.05 -11.89 15.92
N VAL A 184 12.85 -11.60 15.42
CA VAL A 184 12.23 -10.27 15.52
C VAL A 184 11.86 -9.98 16.98
N PHE A 185 11.28 -10.95 17.67
CA PHE A 185 10.94 -10.87 19.09
C PHE A 185 12.18 -10.77 19.99
N ASP A 186 13.22 -11.55 19.71
CA ASP A 186 14.44 -11.53 20.50
C ASP A 186 15.24 -10.23 20.36
N LYS A 187 15.19 -9.58 19.18
CA LYS A 187 15.84 -8.29 18.91
C LYS A 187 15.00 -7.08 19.32
N ALA A 188 13.86 -7.27 19.99
CA ALA A 188 13.04 -6.16 20.48
C ALA A 188 13.77 -5.42 21.63
N PRO A 189 13.96 -4.08 21.54
CA PRO A 189 14.59 -3.31 22.61
C PRO A 189 13.78 -3.38 23.93
N PRO A 190 14.44 -3.46 25.11
CA PRO A 190 13.75 -3.38 26.39
C PRO A 190 12.94 -2.08 26.54
N GLY A 191 11.78 -2.13 27.19
CA GLY A 191 10.91 -0.96 27.37
C GLY A 191 10.16 -0.48 26.12
N SER A 192 10.34 -1.14 24.98
CA SER A 192 9.66 -0.78 23.73
C SER A 192 8.17 -1.16 23.71
N ARG A 193 7.43 -0.63 22.74
CA ARG A 193 6.06 -1.06 22.43
C ARG A 193 6.06 -1.86 21.15
N PHE A 194 5.33 -2.95 21.14
CA PHE A 194 5.24 -3.89 20.03
C PHE A 194 3.78 -4.04 19.61
N LEU A 195 3.52 -4.01 18.31
CA LEU A 195 2.23 -4.38 17.71
C LEU A 195 2.46 -5.59 16.82
N VAL A 196 1.78 -6.71 17.10
CA VAL A 196 1.72 -7.86 16.20
C VAL A 196 0.38 -7.82 15.49
N ASP A 197 0.40 -7.60 14.18
CA ASP A 197 -0.78 -7.45 13.34
C ASP A 197 -0.97 -8.68 12.44
N ALA A 198 -2.11 -9.34 12.63
CA ALA A 198 -2.57 -10.51 11.91
C ALA A 198 -3.82 -10.23 11.05
N THR A 199 -4.16 -8.96 10.81
CA THR A 199 -5.41 -8.54 10.13
C THR A 199 -5.55 -9.20 8.76
N ASP A 200 -4.47 -9.28 8.00
CA ASP A 200 -4.45 -9.89 6.67
C ASP A 200 -4.09 -11.40 6.68
N SER A 201 -3.91 -11.99 7.86
CA SER A 201 -3.55 -13.41 8.02
C SER A 201 -4.77 -14.33 7.90
N ASP A 202 -4.73 -15.23 6.92
CA ASP A 202 -5.72 -16.27 6.70
C ASP A 202 -5.48 -17.51 7.56
N TYR A 203 -4.22 -17.91 7.65
CA TYR A 203 -3.77 -19.06 8.42
C TYR A 203 -2.52 -18.71 9.20
N ILE A 204 -2.53 -19.09 10.49
CA ILE A 204 -1.38 -19.00 11.38
C ILE A 204 -1.20 -20.37 12.00
N ASP A 205 0.00 -20.90 11.87
CA ASP A 205 0.36 -22.20 12.42
C ASP A 205 0.33 -22.21 13.97
N PRO A 206 -0.13 -23.30 14.61
CA PRO A 206 -0.16 -23.41 16.08
C PRO A 206 1.17 -23.14 16.78
N ASP A 207 2.31 -23.47 16.15
CA ASP A 207 3.62 -23.20 16.70
C ASP A 207 3.96 -21.70 16.70
N ILE A 208 3.49 -20.97 15.70
CA ILE A 208 3.63 -19.51 15.62
C ILE A 208 2.72 -18.85 16.66
N LEU A 209 1.49 -19.32 16.82
CA LEU A 209 0.59 -18.84 17.88
C LEU A 209 1.20 -19.04 19.27
N SER A 210 1.84 -20.19 19.49
CA SER A 210 2.51 -20.49 20.75
C SER A 210 3.70 -19.55 20.98
N LEU A 211 4.48 -19.25 19.93
CA LEU A 211 5.56 -18.27 19.99
C LEU A 211 5.07 -16.85 20.31
N VAL A 212 3.95 -16.42 19.71
CA VAL A 212 3.33 -15.11 20.00
C VAL A 212 2.85 -15.04 21.45
N ARG A 213 2.23 -16.11 21.98
CA ARG A 213 1.83 -16.21 23.39
C ARG A 213 3.02 -16.15 24.33
N GLU A 214 4.05 -16.95 24.07
CA GLU A 214 5.27 -16.95 24.87
C GLU A 214 5.94 -15.56 24.87
N PHE A 215 5.97 -14.88 23.72
CA PHE A 215 6.48 -13.53 23.65
C PHE A 215 5.64 -12.54 24.47
N LYS A 216 4.30 -12.55 24.30
CA LYS A 216 3.37 -11.66 25.02
C LYS A 216 3.40 -11.88 26.54
N ASP A 217 3.33 -13.13 26.98
CA ASP A 217 3.04 -13.47 28.38
C ASP A 217 4.31 -13.68 29.22
N VAL A 218 5.45 -13.99 28.58
CA VAL A 218 6.70 -14.32 29.28
C VAL A 218 7.85 -13.41 28.89
N LYS A 219 8.26 -13.38 27.62
CA LYS A 219 9.49 -12.66 27.20
C LYS A 219 9.31 -11.14 27.30
N ALA A 220 8.17 -10.60 26.88
CA ALA A 220 7.94 -9.16 26.84
C ALA A 220 7.81 -8.53 28.24
N PRO A 221 7.02 -9.06 29.19
CA PRO A 221 6.93 -8.51 30.55
C PRO A 221 8.28 -8.51 31.27
N ALA A 222 9.08 -9.56 31.10
CA ALA A 222 10.43 -9.65 31.66
C ALA A 222 11.39 -8.55 31.15
N ARG A 223 11.13 -8.02 29.95
CA ARG A 223 11.91 -6.94 29.32
C ARG A 223 11.22 -5.57 29.41
N GLY A 224 10.09 -5.48 30.12
CA GLY A 224 9.27 -4.26 30.19
C GLY A 224 8.65 -3.83 28.86
N ILE A 225 8.52 -4.75 27.90
CA ILE A 225 7.95 -4.48 26.57
C ILE A 225 6.43 -4.58 26.67
N LYS A 226 5.70 -3.57 26.17
CA LYS A 226 4.24 -3.62 26.05
C LYS A 226 3.85 -4.21 24.70
N VAL A 227 3.08 -5.30 24.69
CA VAL A 227 2.70 -6.02 23.47
C VAL A 227 1.23 -5.81 23.19
N SER A 228 0.94 -5.38 21.97
CA SER A 228 -0.39 -5.24 21.43
C SER A 228 -0.62 -6.28 20.34
N LEU A 229 -1.82 -6.86 20.32
CA LEU A 229 -2.24 -7.80 19.30
C LEU A 229 -3.42 -7.22 18.52
N ARG A 230 -3.42 -7.41 17.20
CA ARG A 230 -4.49 -6.97 16.29
C ARG A 230 -4.75 -8.02 15.22
N GLY A 231 -6.01 -8.23 14.85
CA GLY A 231 -6.42 -9.06 13.73
C GLY A 231 -6.38 -10.56 13.99
N PHE A 232 -6.19 -11.01 15.23
CA PHE A 232 -6.20 -12.45 15.51
C PHE A 232 -7.64 -12.98 15.50
N ARG A 233 -7.91 -13.93 14.59
CA ARG A 233 -9.21 -14.60 14.49
C ARG A 233 -9.58 -15.27 15.82
N GLU A 234 -10.86 -15.24 16.18
CA GLU A 234 -11.38 -15.78 17.45
C GLU A 234 -10.94 -17.24 17.71
N LYS A 235 -10.88 -18.07 16.65
CA LYS A 235 -10.43 -19.47 16.72
C LYS A 235 -9.02 -19.66 17.30
N TYR A 236 -8.20 -18.61 17.32
CA TYR A 236 -6.83 -18.66 17.83
C TYR A 236 -6.73 -18.40 19.34
N ASN A 237 -7.83 -18.06 20.03
CA ASN A 237 -7.84 -17.77 21.48
C ASN A 237 -6.77 -16.76 21.91
N LEU A 238 -6.48 -15.79 21.04
CA LEU A 238 -5.63 -14.64 21.32
C LEU A 238 -6.54 -13.42 21.25
N LYS A 239 -6.68 -12.71 22.38
CA LYS A 239 -7.47 -11.49 22.41
C LYS A 239 -6.66 -10.35 21.80
N ASP A 240 -7.25 -9.72 20.81
CA ASP A 240 -6.79 -8.43 20.32
C ASP A 240 -6.88 -7.41 21.45
N GLU A 241 -5.76 -6.75 21.71
CA GLU A 241 -5.61 -5.80 22.81
C GLU A 241 -4.54 -4.81 22.39
N ILE A 242 -4.92 -3.54 22.20
CA ILE A 242 -3.99 -2.46 21.88
C ILE A 242 -3.67 -1.72 23.16
N GLN A 243 -2.44 -1.89 23.66
CA GLN A 243 -1.94 -1.35 24.93
C GLN A 243 -1.28 0.04 24.79
N PHE A 244 -1.48 0.71 23.65
CA PHE A 244 -1.03 2.08 23.41
C PHE A 244 -2.17 2.93 22.86
N ALA A 245 -2.07 4.23 23.10
CA ALA A 245 -2.97 5.20 22.51
C ALA A 245 -2.54 5.47 21.06
N ASP A 246 -3.35 5.02 20.11
CA ASP A 246 -3.26 5.36 18.68
C ASP A 246 -4.09 6.61 18.31
N TYR A 247 -4.71 7.23 19.33
CA TYR A 247 -5.44 8.48 19.27
C TYR A 247 -5.02 9.40 20.43
N SER A 248 -5.41 10.66 20.38
CA SER A 248 -5.13 11.65 21.44
C SER A 248 -5.88 11.34 22.75
N THR A 249 -5.15 11.15 23.84
CA THR A 249 -5.73 10.95 25.18
C THR A 249 -5.54 12.16 26.08
N ARG A 250 -6.30 12.21 27.17
CA ARG A 250 -6.18 13.28 28.15
C ARG A 250 -4.79 13.28 28.80
N GLU A 251 -4.27 12.10 29.13
CA GLU A 251 -2.94 11.93 29.72
C GLU A 251 -1.83 12.42 28.78
N LEU A 252 -1.97 12.17 27.48
CA LEU A 252 -1.04 12.69 26.47
C LEU A 252 -1.14 14.22 26.37
N GLN A 253 -2.37 14.75 26.26
CA GLN A 253 -2.61 16.18 26.15
C GLN A 253 -2.07 16.94 27.38
N ASP A 254 -2.22 16.41 28.59
CA ASP A 254 -1.79 17.07 29.83
C ASP A 254 -0.26 17.14 29.97
N ARG A 255 0.48 16.14 29.45
CA ARG A 255 1.95 16.06 29.58
C ARG A 255 2.74 16.62 28.39
N ILE A 256 2.14 16.71 27.20
CA ILE A 256 2.84 17.09 25.98
C ILE A 256 3.10 18.60 25.91
N LEU A 257 4.30 18.97 25.46
CA LEU A 257 4.67 20.36 25.22
C LEU A 257 4.17 20.81 23.83
N PRO A 258 3.77 22.09 23.66
CA PRO A 258 3.35 22.63 22.36
C PRO A 258 4.30 22.33 21.20
N GLN A 259 5.61 22.42 21.43
CA GLN A 259 6.63 22.13 20.40
C GLN A 259 6.59 20.66 19.95
N GLN A 260 6.36 19.73 20.86
CA GLN A 260 6.27 18.30 20.52
C GLN A 260 5.06 18.01 19.63
N VAL A 261 3.99 18.82 19.71
CA VAL A 261 2.85 18.68 18.80
C VAL A 261 3.23 19.09 17.37
N ILE A 262 4.09 20.11 17.19
CA ILE A 262 4.64 20.45 15.86
C ILE A 262 5.47 19.29 15.33
N ASP A 263 6.31 18.68 16.16
CA ASP A 263 7.17 17.56 15.76
C ASP A 263 6.30 16.36 15.32
N ILE A 264 5.23 16.07 16.04
CA ILE A 264 4.25 15.04 15.69
C ILE A 264 3.61 15.31 14.32
N LEU A 265 3.12 16.53 14.08
CA LEU A 265 2.50 16.90 12.80
C LEU A 265 3.53 16.82 11.67
N SER A 266 4.75 17.31 11.88
CA SER A 266 5.83 17.25 10.89
C SER A 266 6.20 15.81 10.52
N GLU A 267 6.30 14.94 11.52
CA GLU A 267 6.57 13.52 11.32
C GLU A 267 5.41 12.81 10.58
N GLY A 268 4.17 13.17 10.91
CA GLY A 268 2.99 12.71 10.18
C GLY A 268 2.98 13.14 8.72
N ASN A 269 3.36 14.39 8.43
CA ASN A 269 3.51 14.85 7.05
C ASN A 269 4.64 14.13 6.30
N ARG A 270 5.75 13.87 6.97
CA ARG A 270 6.84 13.06 6.40
C ARG A 270 6.37 11.65 6.01
N ARG A 271 5.53 11.01 6.83
CA ARG A 271 4.91 9.72 6.49
C ARG A 271 3.95 9.82 5.32
N PHE A 272 3.16 10.90 5.25
CA PHE A 272 2.28 11.18 4.11
C PHE A 272 3.05 11.29 2.80
N CYS A 273 4.12 12.09 2.75
CA CYS A 273 4.96 12.27 1.56
C CYS A 273 5.66 10.98 1.10
N ASN A 274 6.08 10.14 2.05
CA ASN A 274 6.80 8.90 1.75
C ASN A 274 5.89 7.68 1.49
N GLY A 275 4.56 7.83 1.64
CA GLY A 275 3.61 6.73 1.49
C GLY A 275 3.68 5.67 2.60
N THR A 276 4.26 6.01 3.76
CA THR A 276 4.44 5.13 4.93
C THR A 276 3.50 5.54 6.07
N ARG A 277 2.23 5.78 5.76
CA ARG A 277 1.20 6.20 6.72
C ARG A 277 0.91 5.13 7.76
N LEU A 278 0.44 5.56 8.94
CA LEU A 278 0.03 4.65 10.00
C LEU A 278 -1.24 3.85 9.62
N THR A 279 -1.26 2.56 9.96
CA THR A 279 -2.45 1.73 9.80
C THR A 279 -3.40 1.93 10.99
N ARG A 280 -4.48 2.70 10.78
CA ARG A 280 -5.44 3.07 11.84
C ARG A 280 -6.68 2.17 11.85
N ASP A 281 -7.23 1.92 13.03
CA ASP A 281 -8.56 1.31 13.21
C ASP A 281 -9.58 2.39 13.57
N PHE A 282 -10.20 2.99 12.55
CA PHE A 282 -11.14 4.08 12.77
C PHE A 282 -12.40 3.66 13.53
N ASN A 283 -12.86 2.41 13.41
CA ASN A 283 -14.02 1.94 14.18
C ASN A 283 -13.70 1.95 15.67
N ARG A 284 -12.54 1.40 16.06
CA ARG A 284 -12.06 1.46 17.44
C ARG A 284 -11.90 2.90 17.92
N GLN A 285 -11.32 3.78 17.10
CA GLN A 285 -11.15 5.19 17.47
C GLN A 285 -12.50 5.89 17.70
N VAL A 286 -13.51 5.66 16.86
CA VAL A 286 -14.87 6.19 17.06
C VAL A 286 -15.42 5.77 18.43
N TYR A 287 -15.30 4.49 18.79
CA TYR A 287 -15.75 4.02 20.10
C TYR A 287 -14.93 4.66 21.24
N ALA A 288 -13.61 4.74 21.08
CA ALA A 288 -12.71 5.27 22.09
C ALA A 288 -12.90 6.78 22.36
N THR A 289 -13.23 7.56 21.32
CA THR A 289 -13.47 9.00 21.42
C THR A 289 -14.94 9.37 21.63
N SER A 290 -15.83 8.38 21.75
CA SER A 290 -17.29 8.62 21.85
C SER A 290 -17.70 9.35 23.12
N ALA A 291 -17.01 9.11 24.23
CA ALA A 291 -17.31 9.73 25.52
C ALA A 291 -16.60 11.09 25.70
N SER A 292 -15.41 11.25 25.13
CA SER A 292 -14.61 12.49 25.22
C SER A 292 -13.54 12.53 24.13
N GLN A 293 -13.15 13.75 23.72
CA GLN A 293 -12.10 14.03 22.74
C GLN A 293 -11.02 14.89 23.38
N ASN A 294 -9.75 14.63 23.06
CA ASN A 294 -8.60 15.34 23.65
C ASN A 294 -7.62 15.85 22.57
N PRO A 295 -8.10 16.63 21.60
CA PRO A 295 -7.28 17.03 20.45
C PRO A 295 -6.02 17.78 20.87
N LEU A 296 -4.94 17.55 20.13
CA LEU A 296 -3.65 18.16 20.39
C LEU A 296 -3.52 19.53 19.71
N ALA A 297 -4.22 19.71 18.59
CA ALA A 297 -4.15 20.93 17.79
C ALA A 297 -5.51 21.37 17.22
N VAL A 298 -5.60 22.66 16.88
CA VAL A 298 -6.60 23.19 15.94
C VAL A 298 -5.87 23.56 14.65
N VAL A 299 -6.32 23.06 13.50
CA VAL A 299 -5.78 23.41 12.19
C VAL A 299 -6.79 24.25 11.42
N LEU A 300 -6.49 25.53 11.20
CA LEU A 300 -7.20 26.40 10.28
C LEU A 300 -6.60 26.24 8.87
N SER A 301 -7.28 25.50 8.00
CA SER A 301 -6.82 25.23 6.63
C SER A 301 -7.72 25.87 5.57
N CYS A 302 -7.24 25.90 4.33
CA CYS A 302 -8.10 26.19 3.18
C CYS A 302 -9.20 25.13 2.99
N ILE A 303 -10.25 25.47 2.24
CA ILE A 303 -11.31 24.52 1.81
C ILE A 303 -10.86 23.57 0.68
N ASP A 304 -9.67 23.78 0.11
CA ASP A 304 -9.13 22.99 -1.00
C ASP A 304 -9.23 21.47 -0.75
N SER A 305 -9.88 20.73 -1.64
CA SER A 305 -10.15 19.31 -1.46
C SER A 305 -8.88 18.43 -1.41
N ARG A 306 -7.73 18.97 -1.80
CA ARG A 306 -6.42 18.30 -1.80
C ARG A 306 -5.64 18.49 -0.50
N VAL A 307 -6.14 19.32 0.43
CA VAL A 307 -5.45 19.64 1.70
C VAL A 307 -6.30 19.30 2.94
N PRO A 308 -6.79 18.06 3.11
CA PRO A 308 -7.39 17.62 4.37
C PRO A 308 -6.31 17.44 5.44
N ALA A 309 -6.37 18.25 6.51
CA ALA A 309 -5.33 18.33 7.54
C ALA A 309 -5.05 16.98 8.21
N GLU A 310 -6.10 16.20 8.48
CA GLU A 310 -6.02 14.88 9.11
C GLU A 310 -5.21 13.90 8.26
N LEU A 311 -5.35 13.94 6.92
CA LEU A 311 -4.58 13.07 6.04
C LEU A 311 -3.16 13.59 5.80
N VAL A 312 -3.02 14.91 5.60
CA VAL A 312 -1.73 15.55 5.34
C VAL A 312 -0.77 15.39 6.51
N PHE A 313 -1.29 15.36 7.74
CA PHE A 313 -0.51 15.12 8.95
C PHE A 313 -0.62 13.68 9.48
N ASP A 314 -1.24 12.76 8.73
CA ASP A 314 -1.38 11.33 9.11
C ASP A 314 -1.97 11.12 10.53
N LEU A 315 -3.03 11.87 10.85
CA LEU A 315 -3.75 11.89 12.12
C LEU A 315 -5.04 11.06 12.07
N GLY A 316 -5.53 10.66 13.25
CA GLY A 316 -6.74 9.87 13.46
C GLY A 316 -7.93 10.69 13.95
N ILE A 317 -9.00 9.98 14.31
CA ILE A 317 -10.24 10.57 14.82
C ILE A 317 -10.00 11.13 16.22
N GLY A 318 -10.37 12.40 16.44
CA GLY A 318 -10.22 13.09 17.72
C GLY A 318 -8.83 13.70 17.97
N ASP A 319 -7.87 13.50 17.06
CA ASP A 319 -6.49 13.98 17.24
C ASP A 319 -6.36 15.51 17.09
N ILE A 320 -7.17 16.12 16.22
CA ILE A 320 -7.21 17.57 16.00
C ILE A 320 -8.63 18.07 15.79
N PHE A 321 -8.82 19.38 15.96
CA PHE A 321 -9.94 20.10 15.38
C PHE A 321 -9.54 20.67 14.03
N SER A 322 -10.39 20.48 13.02
CA SER A 322 -10.16 20.95 11.65
C SER A 322 -11.16 22.05 11.30
N VAL A 323 -10.65 23.27 11.08
CA VAL A 323 -11.44 24.44 10.68
C VAL A 323 -11.08 24.77 9.24
N ARG A 324 -12.03 24.66 8.31
CA ARG A 324 -11.76 24.85 6.88
C ARG A 324 -12.47 26.08 6.34
N VAL A 325 -11.70 27.06 5.88
CA VAL A 325 -12.22 28.32 5.30
C VAL A 325 -11.42 28.64 4.04
N ALA A 326 -12.07 29.07 2.95
CA ALA A 326 -11.37 29.43 1.73
C ALA A 326 -10.29 30.51 1.98
N GLY A 327 -9.07 30.27 1.51
CA GLY A 327 -7.92 31.13 1.77
C GLY A 327 -7.54 31.24 3.25
N ASN A 328 -7.98 30.29 4.08
CA ASN A 328 -7.67 30.20 5.52
C ASN A 328 -7.89 31.53 6.28
N VAL A 329 -8.86 32.35 5.83
CA VAL A 329 -9.19 33.63 6.45
C VAL A 329 -9.90 33.44 7.78
N ILE A 330 -9.71 34.37 8.71
CA ILE A 330 -10.23 34.27 10.07
C ILE A 330 -11.43 35.19 10.32
N GLY A 331 -12.61 34.57 10.42
CA GLY A 331 -13.85 35.23 10.84
C GLY A 331 -14.19 35.01 12.32
N THR A 332 -15.17 35.73 12.85
CA THR A 332 -15.60 35.64 14.27
C THR A 332 -15.97 34.22 14.70
N LYS A 333 -16.67 33.46 13.84
CA LYS A 333 -17.09 32.07 14.14
C LYS A 333 -15.91 31.10 14.17
N SER A 334 -14.98 31.25 13.21
CA SER A 334 -13.77 30.44 13.16
C SER A 334 -12.84 30.77 14.34
N LEU A 335 -12.70 32.05 14.70
CA LEU A 335 -11.95 32.46 15.88
C LEU A 335 -12.55 31.90 17.17
N GLY A 336 -13.87 32.00 17.35
CA GLY A 336 -14.55 31.39 18.51
C GLY A 336 -14.38 29.87 18.58
N SER A 337 -14.28 29.19 17.44
CA SER A 337 -13.99 27.74 17.39
C SER A 337 -12.55 27.45 17.85
N ILE A 338 -11.59 28.30 17.48
CA ILE A 338 -10.20 28.20 17.95
C ILE A 338 -10.13 28.51 19.46
N GLU A 339 -10.85 29.54 19.94
CA GLU A 339 -10.93 29.87 21.37
C GLU A 339 -11.45 28.71 22.21
N TYR A 340 -12.51 28.04 21.72
CA TYR A 340 -13.02 26.82 22.33
C TYR A 340 -11.94 25.73 22.39
N GLY A 341 -11.23 25.50 21.26
CA GLY A 341 -10.13 24.54 21.21
C GLY A 341 -9.04 24.83 22.25
N VAL A 342 -8.58 26.07 22.33
CA VAL A 342 -7.48 26.48 23.22
C VAL A 342 -7.91 26.52 24.69
N THR A 343 -9.09 27.06 24.97
CA THR A 343 -9.51 27.38 26.35
C THR A 343 -10.34 26.27 26.99
N VAL A 344 -11.24 25.66 26.23
CA VAL A 344 -12.17 24.64 26.76
C VAL A 344 -11.60 23.25 26.54
N ALA A 345 -11.18 22.92 25.32
CA ALA A 345 -10.65 21.59 25.01
C ALA A 345 -9.17 21.41 25.38
N GLY A 346 -8.42 22.50 25.57
CA GLY A 346 -7.03 22.46 26.04
C GLY A 346 -6.00 22.07 24.98
N VAL A 347 -6.25 22.33 23.70
CA VAL A 347 -5.27 22.07 22.63
C VAL A 347 -3.96 22.84 22.90
N LYS A 348 -2.83 22.27 22.48
CA LYS A 348 -1.50 22.87 22.68
C LYS A 348 -0.99 23.65 21.47
N LEU A 349 -1.61 23.46 20.31
CA LEU A 349 -1.16 24.02 19.05
C LEU A 349 -2.33 24.57 18.23
N VAL A 350 -2.14 25.74 17.62
CA VAL A 350 -3.00 26.24 16.55
C VAL A 350 -2.13 26.40 15.31
N VAL A 351 -2.51 25.73 14.21
CA VAL A 351 -1.81 25.82 12.93
C VAL A 351 -2.69 26.57 11.93
N VAL A 352 -2.16 27.62 11.32
CA VAL A 352 -2.74 28.21 10.10
C VAL A 352 -2.04 27.60 8.91
N LEU A 353 -2.73 26.74 8.17
CA LEU A 353 -2.18 25.98 7.04
C LEU A 353 -2.65 26.58 5.72
N GLY A 354 -1.76 27.34 5.07
CA GLY A 354 -1.90 27.74 3.67
C GLY A 354 -1.40 26.66 2.73
N HIS A 355 -1.58 26.88 1.42
CA HIS A 355 -1.04 25.97 0.41
C HIS A 355 -0.71 26.68 -0.90
N THR A 356 0.19 26.08 -1.67
CA THR A 356 0.53 26.54 -3.03
C THR A 356 -0.68 26.38 -3.96
N ARG A 357 -0.75 27.22 -5.00
CA ARG A 357 -1.83 27.21 -6.01
C ARG A 357 -3.23 27.33 -5.41
N CYS A 358 -3.37 28.18 -4.38
CA CYS A 358 -4.66 28.40 -3.72
C CYS A 358 -5.62 29.19 -4.61
N GLY A 359 -6.71 28.55 -5.05
CA GLY A 359 -7.70 29.18 -5.93
C GLY A 359 -8.31 30.45 -5.35
N ALA A 360 -8.59 30.49 -4.05
CA ALA A 360 -9.11 31.69 -3.39
C ALA A 360 -8.10 32.85 -3.42
N VAL A 361 -6.80 32.55 -3.25
CA VAL A 361 -5.74 33.56 -3.32
C VAL A 361 -5.52 34.02 -4.76
N THR A 362 -5.44 33.09 -5.71
CA THR A 362 -5.35 33.40 -7.15
C THR A 362 -6.46 34.37 -7.57
N SER A 363 -7.72 34.04 -7.29
CA SER A 363 -8.85 34.90 -7.65
C SER A 363 -8.77 36.26 -6.97
N SER A 364 -8.37 36.32 -5.70
CA SER A 364 -8.25 37.58 -4.96
C SER A 364 -7.17 38.50 -5.53
N VAL A 365 -6.03 37.92 -5.89
CA VAL A 365 -4.89 38.60 -6.52
C VAL A 365 -5.25 39.11 -7.92
N GLU A 366 -5.93 38.30 -8.73
CA GLU A 366 -6.35 38.69 -10.08
C GLU A 366 -7.39 39.82 -10.07
N LEU A 367 -8.37 39.75 -9.16
CA LEU A 367 -9.35 40.82 -8.97
C LEU A 367 -8.68 42.12 -8.54
N LEU A 368 -7.71 42.05 -7.63
CA LEU A 368 -6.96 43.22 -7.16
C LEU A 368 -6.12 43.83 -8.28
N ALA A 369 -5.39 43.01 -9.04
CA ALA A 369 -4.54 43.45 -10.14
C ALA A 369 -5.34 44.15 -11.25
N LYS A 370 -6.54 43.64 -11.56
CA LYS A 370 -7.44 44.20 -12.59
C LYS A 370 -8.35 45.31 -12.07
N ARG A 371 -8.30 45.62 -10.76
CA ARG A 371 -9.20 46.56 -10.07
C ARG A 371 -10.67 46.27 -10.34
N LEU A 372 -11.02 44.98 -10.37
CA LEU A 372 -12.39 44.52 -10.60
C LEU A 372 -13.14 44.38 -9.28
N ASP A 373 -14.41 44.76 -9.30
CA ASP A 373 -15.32 44.50 -8.20
C ASP A 373 -15.61 42.99 -8.09
N THR A 374 -15.55 42.44 -6.88
CA THR A 374 -15.69 41.00 -6.64
C THR A 374 -17.07 40.49 -7.02
N GLU A 375 -18.13 41.22 -6.66
CA GLU A 375 -19.51 40.78 -6.90
C GLU A 375 -19.81 40.81 -8.39
N ARG A 376 -19.40 41.88 -9.09
CA ARG A 376 -19.56 41.98 -10.55
C ARG A 376 -18.77 40.93 -11.32
N ALA A 377 -17.57 40.58 -10.87
CA ALA A 377 -16.72 39.62 -11.57
C ALA A 377 -17.09 38.15 -11.31
N SER A 378 -17.54 37.83 -10.09
CA SER A 378 -17.87 36.45 -9.70
C SER A 378 -19.36 36.10 -9.73
N GLY A 379 -20.23 37.10 -9.67
CA GLY A 379 -21.67 36.91 -9.44
C GLY A 379 -22.03 36.46 -8.01
N CYS A 380 -21.05 36.41 -7.10
CA CYS A 380 -21.20 35.86 -5.76
C CYS A 380 -21.24 36.95 -4.68
N GLN A 381 -22.38 37.08 -3.98
CA GLN A 381 -22.60 38.11 -2.94
C GLN A 381 -21.68 37.95 -1.71
N HIS A 382 -21.35 36.72 -1.31
CA HIS A 382 -20.59 36.47 -0.08
C HIS A 382 -19.09 36.28 -0.30
N LEU A 383 -18.65 36.14 -1.56
CA LEU A 383 -17.24 35.92 -1.86
C LEU A 383 -16.38 37.16 -1.52
N HIS A 384 -16.99 38.34 -1.55
CA HIS A 384 -16.34 39.61 -1.21
C HIS A 384 -15.66 39.58 0.16
N ALA A 385 -16.30 38.99 1.18
CA ALA A 385 -15.74 38.93 2.53
C ALA A 385 -14.42 38.13 2.59
N ILE A 386 -14.28 37.09 1.77
CA ILE A 386 -13.04 36.29 1.69
C ILE A 386 -11.99 37.02 0.87
N VAL A 387 -12.40 37.58 -0.28
CA VAL A 387 -11.48 38.26 -1.20
C VAL A 387 -10.86 39.49 -0.54
N GLN A 388 -11.66 40.31 0.14
CA GLN A 388 -11.18 41.51 0.83
C GLN A 388 -10.14 41.15 1.91
N GLU A 389 -10.38 40.08 2.67
CA GLU A 389 -9.44 39.60 3.67
C GLU A 389 -8.12 39.16 3.04
N ILE A 390 -8.16 38.37 1.97
CA ILE A 390 -6.94 37.91 1.30
C ILE A 390 -6.17 39.09 0.68
N GLN A 391 -6.88 40.07 0.10
CA GLN A 391 -6.27 41.23 -0.56
C GLN A 391 -5.45 42.11 0.39
N MET A 392 -5.76 42.13 1.69
CA MET A 392 -4.94 42.83 2.68
C MET A 392 -3.54 42.24 2.85
N SER A 393 -3.32 41.00 2.41
CA SER A 393 -2.02 40.31 2.40
C SER A 393 -1.23 40.55 1.11
N ALA A 394 -1.83 41.22 0.11
CA ALA A 394 -1.22 41.51 -1.17
C ALA A 394 -0.75 42.97 -1.25
N ASN A 395 0.39 43.22 -1.89
CA ASN A 395 0.85 44.58 -2.18
C ASN A 395 0.43 44.96 -3.61
N PRO A 396 -0.47 45.95 -3.82
CA PRO A 396 -0.92 46.34 -5.15
C PRO A 396 0.22 46.74 -6.10
N GLY A 397 1.30 47.32 -5.58
CA GLY A 397 2.48 47.69 -6.37
C GLY A 397 3.28 46.48 -6.85
N ALA A 398 3.31 45.39 -6.08
CA ALA A 398 3.97 44.14 -6.49
C ALA A 398 3.16 43.35 -7.53
N LEU A 399 1.86 43.65 -7.66
CA LEU A 399 0.95 43.00 -8.61
C LEU A 399 0.87 43.74 -9.96
N SER A 400 1.54 44.89 -10.10
CA SER A 400 1.54 45.63 -11.37
C SER A 400 2.22 44.80 -12.46
N GLY A 401 1.47 44.42 -13.49
CA GLY A 401 2.00 43.61 -14.60
C GLY A 401 1.87 42.09 -14.42
N LEU A 402 1.05 41.62 -13.47
CA LEU A 402 0.78 40.19 -13.25
C LEU A 402 0.41 39.42 -14.55
N ASP A 403 -0.34 40.05 -15.47
CA ASP A 403 -0.74 39.45 -16.75
C ASP A 403 0.42 39.32 -17.77
N ARG A 404 1.56 39.97 -17.51
CA ARG A 404 2.76 39.93 -18.36
C ARG A 404 3.86 39.02 -17.81
N MET A 405 3.68 38.50 -16.60
CA MET A 405 4.64 37.59 -15.96
C MET A 405 4.58 36.22 -16.64
N GLU A 406 5.71 35.53 -16.66
CA GLU A 406 5.73 34.13 -17.08
C GLU A 406 4.88 33.28 -16.11
N PRO A 407 4.27 32.17 -16.56
CA PRO A 407 3.36 31.38 -15.72
C PRO A 407 3.94 30.97 -14.37
N GLN A 408 5.24 30.63 -14.34
CA GLN A 408 5.94 30.23 -13.12
C GLN A 408 6.21 31.41 -12.17
N GLU A 409 6.51 32.59 -12.70
CA GLU A 409 6.69 33.81 -11.91
C GLU A 409 5.36 34.27 -11.32
N LYS A 410 4.28 34.22 -12.11
CA LYS A 410 2.92 34.51 -11.66
C LYS A 410 2.51 33.57 -10.52
N GLU A 411 2.76 32.28 -10.67
CA GLU A 411 2.47 31.28 -9.64
C GLU A 411 3.26 31.57 -8.34
N SER A 412 4.57 31.83 -8.45
CA SER A 412 5.41 32.18 -7.29
C SER A 412 4.94 33.45 -6.58
N CYS A 413 4.48 34.46 -7.33
CA CYS A 413 3.94 35.69 -6.77
C CYS A 413 2.65 35.44 -5.99
N ILE A 414 1.74 34.62 -6.53
CA ILE A 414 0.49 34.24 -5.87
C ILE A 414 0.77 33.42 -4.61
N ASP A 415 1.72 32.48 -4.66
CA ASP A 415 2.10 31.65 -3.52
C ASP A 415 2.75 32.47 -2.40
N ASP A 416 3.49 33.54 -2.73
CA ASP A 416 4.00 34.49 -1.72
C ASP A 416 2.86 35.30 -1.06
N VAL A 417 1.81 35.66 -1.81
CA VAL A 417 0.60 36.27 -1.21
C VAL A 417 -0.09 35.27 -0.28
N ALA A 418 -0.18 33.99 -0.65
CA ALA A 418 -0.73 32.95 0.20
C ALA A 418 0.08 32.80 1.50
N ARG A 419 1.42 32.81 1.40
CA ARG A 419 2.35 32.79 2.54
C ARG A 419 2.15 33.98 3.47
N LYS A 420 2.09 35.20 2.92
CA LYS A 420 1.81 36.43 3.69
C LYS A 420 0.44 36.39 4.37
N ASN A 421 -0.55 35.80 3.71
CA ASN A 421 -1.88 35.63 4.27
C ASN A 421 -1.91 34.68 5.47
N VAL A 422 -1.14 33.59 5.42
CA VAL A 422 -0.92 32.71 6.59
C VAL A 422 -0.31 33.49 7.75
N VAL A 423 0.79 34.22 7.50
CA VAL A 423 1.48 35.02 8.52
C VAL A 423 0.53 36.04 9.14
N ARG A 424 -0.17 36.83 8.32
CA ARG A 424 -1.17 37.81 8.79
C ARG A 424 -2.24 37.15 9.64
N THR A 425 -2.78 36.02 9.20
CA THR A 425 -3.83 35.30 9.93
C THR A 425 -3.36 34.81 11.30
N VAL A 426 -2.12 34.33 11.42
CA VAL A 426 -1.52 33.95 12.71
C VAL A 426 -1.51 35.15 13.66
N TYR A 427 -1.03 36.31 13.20
CA TYR A 427 -1.03 37.54 14.00
C TYR A 427 -2.44 37.97 14.40
N GLU A 428 -3.40 37.89 13.49
CA GLU A 428 -4.79 38.26 13.78
C GLU A 428 -5.44 37.36 14.83
N ILE A 429 -5.20 36.05 14.79
CA ILE A 429 -5.72 35.12 15.80
C ILE A 429 -5.24 35.53 17.20
N VAL A 430 -3.94 35.84 17.33
CA VAL A 430 -3.35 36.26 18.60
C VAL A 430 -3.82 37.66 19.01
N ALA A 431 -3.93 38.59 18.08
CA ALA A 431 -4.30 39.98 18.37
C ALA A 431 -5.79 40.16 18.72
N ARG A 432 -6.68 39.40 18.07
CA ARG A 432 -8.13 39.54 18.22
C ARG A 432 -8.72 38.75 19.39
N SER A 433 -7.97 37.81 19.98
CA SER A 433 -8.42 36.98 21.10
C SER A 433 -7.50 37.10 22.31
N GLN A 434 -8.00 37.75 23.36
CA GLN A 434 -7.28 37.83 24.65
C GLN A 434 -7.05 36.45 25.28
N ALA A 435 -7.98 35.51 25.09
CA ALA A 435 -7.87 34.16 25.61
C ALA A 435 -6.71 33.38 24.97
N ILE A 436 -6.60 33.45 23.63
CA ILE A 436 -5.50 32.82 22.88
C ILE A 436 -4.19 33.54 23.19
N HIS A 437 -4.18 34.87 23.21
CA HIS A 437 -3.00 35.67 23.58
C HIS A 437 -2.44 35.26 24.95
N GLY A 438 -3.29 35.17 25.98
CA GLY A 438 -2.88 34.74 27.31
C GLY A 438 -2.39 33.29 27.36
N ALA A 439 -2.95 32.39 26.54
CA ALA A 439 -2.47 31.02 26.42
C ALA A 439 -1.08 30.94 25.79
N VAL A 440 -0.80 31.77 24.78
CA VAL A 440 0.52 31.89 24.15
C VAL A 440 1.55 32.48 25.10
N GLN A 441 1.22 33.59 25.78
CA GLN A 441 2.13 34.23 26.74
C GLN A 441 2.50 33.32 27.92
N SER A 442 1.56 32.50 28.39
CA SER A 442 1.79 31.54 29.47
C SER A 442 2.46 30.24 29.00
N GLY A 443 2.76 30.08 27.71
CA GLY A 443 3.36 28.87 27.14
C GLY A 443 2.44 27.65 27.12
N ARG A 444 1.14 27.82 27.38
CA ARG A 444 0.15 26.72 27.38
C ARG A 444 -0.21 26.26 25.97
N ALA A 445 -0.15 27.16 25.00
CA ALA A 445 -0.38 26.86 23.60
C ALA A 445 0.53 27.73 22.70
N ILE A 446 0.71 27.33 21.45
CA ILE A 446 1.41 28.14 20.43
C ILE A 446 0.55 28.28 19.17
N VAL A 447 0.69 29.39 18.45
CA VAL A 447 0.05 29.62 17.15
C VAL A 447 1.14 29.73 16.10
N VAL A 448 1.09 28.91 15.05
CA VAL A 448 2.11 28.86 14.00
C VAL A 448 1.49 28.81 12.61
N GLY A 449 2.22 29.29 11.62
CA GLY A 449 1.87 29.21 10.21
C GLY A 449 2.61 28.07 9.52
N GLY A 450 1.96 27.45 8.54
CA GLY A 450 2.58 26.47 7.65
C GLY A 450 2.11 26.62 6.21
N MET A 451 2.95 26.21 5.26
CA MET A 451 2.64 26.16 3.84
C MET A 451 2.73 24.73 3.34
N TYR A 452 1.61 24.22 2.81
CA TYR A 452 1.54 22.92 2.13
C TYR A 452 1.80 23.08 0.62
N ASP A 453 2.76 22.34 0.08
CA ASP A 453 2.96 22.27 -1.37
C ASP A 453 2.06 21.19 -1.99
N VAL A 454 1.07 21.60 -2.80
CA VAL A 454 0.13 20.68 -3.44
C VAL A 454 0.78 19.72 -4.45
N LYS A 455 2.03 19.97 -4.86
CA LYS A 455 2.77 19.12 -5.79
C LYS A 455 3.56 18.02 -5.07
N THR A 456 4.21 18.35 -3.95
CA THR A 456 5.08 17.42 -3.21
C THR A 456 4.38 16.78 -2.00
N GLY A 457 3.33 17.42 -1.49
CA GLY A 457 2.66 17.04 -0.26
C GLY A 457 3.35 17.54 1.01
N GLU A 458 4.48 18.26 0.89
CA GLU A 458 5.30 18.70 2.01
C GLU A 458 4.68 19.92 2.71
N VAL A 459 4.72 19.94 4.04
CA VAL A 459 4.36 21.10 4.87
C VAL A 459 5.62 21.73 5.44
N THR A 460 5.83 23.00 5.12
CA THR A 460 6.91 23.82 5.69
C THR A 460 6.32 24.79 6.71
N PHE A 461 6.69 24.64 7.99
CA PHE A 461 6.35 25.61 9.04
C PHE A 461 7.16 26.90 8.86
N LEU A 462 6.50 28.04 9.05
CA LEU A 462 7.08 29.37 8.78
C LEU A 462 7.85 29.89 10.00
N PRO A 463 9.18 30.10 9.91
CA PRO A 463 10.00 30.53 11.05
C PRO A 463 9.49 31.82 11.69
N GLU A 464 9.07 32.80 10.88
CA GLU A 464 8.56 34.11 11.33
C GLU A 464 7.27 34.06 12.16
N THR A 465 6.65 32.88 12.26
CA THR A 465 5.47 32.65 13.09
C THR A 465 5.78 31.84 14.35
N LEU A 466 7.03 31.41 14.54
CA LEU A 466 7.43 30.64 15.72
C LEU A 466 7.53 31.55 16.96
N PRO A 467 7.25 31.02 18.17
CA PRO A 467 7.20 31.81 19.41
C PRO A 467 8.45 32.65 19.70
N ALA A 468 9.64 32.17 19.31
CA ALA A 468 10.91 32.87 19.53
C ALA A 468 11.03 34.19 18.75
N GLU A 469 10.36 34.30 17.60
CA GLU A 469 10.43 35.47 16.72
C GLU A 469 9.24 36.42 16.96
N LEU A 470 8.06 35.88 17.31
CA LEU A 470 6.90 36.65 17.78
C LEU A 470 7.24 37.51 19.01
N SER A 471 8.05 36.98 19.93
CA SER A 471 8.47 37.71 21.12
C SER A 471 9.46 38.85 20.80
N ARG A 472 10.25 38.73 19.73
CA ARG A 472 11.19 39.80 19.31
C ARG A 472 10.47 40.96 18.62
N GLN A 473 9.54 40.68 17.71
CA GLN A 473 8.78 41.73 17.01
C GLN A 473 7.82 42.48 17.94
N ALA A 474 7.28 41.83 18.97
CA ALA A 474 6.47 42.51 19.99
C ALA A 474 7.30 43.47 20.86
N ILE A 475 8.60 43.22 21.05
CA ILE A 475 9.51 44.10 21.80
C ILE A 475 9.99 45.28 20.93
N GLU A 476 10.15 45.09 19.62
CA GLU A 476 10.56 46.14 18.67
C GLU A 476 9.41 47.09 18.26
N SER A 477 8.16 46.78 18.62
CA SER A 477 6.96 47.58 18.33
C SER A 477 6.37 48.31 19.54
N THR A 478 7.03 48.23 20.70
CA THR A 478 6.85 49.11 21.88
C THR A 478 8.03 50.05 22.01
#